data_AF-A0AAW9E8H7-F1
#
_entry.id   AF-A0AAW9E8H7-F1
#
_cell.length_a   1.000
_cell.length_b   1.000
_cell.length_c   1.000
_cell.angle_alpha   90.00
_cell.angle_beta   90.00
_cell.angle_gamma   90.00
#
_symmetry.space_group_name_H-M   'P 1'
#
loop_
_entity.id
_entity.type
_entity.pdbx_description
1 polymer ?
#
loop_
_entity_poly.entity_id
_entity_poly.type
_entity_poly.pdbx_seq_one_letter_code
_entity_poly.pdbx_strand_id
1 'polypeptide(L)'
;IKPLLYPQGINTINLYRQQNIPVIIISATMSFLVHAIAKQLNADISMGIDMQIKNNHYTGHIEGIPTFREGKVTRLNQWKEQNNINNSYVYFYTDSANDLPLCYQANEVITINAD
;
A
#
# COMPACT_ATOMS: atom_id res chain seq x y z
N ILE A 1 13.83 -7.40 14.25
CA ILE A 1 12.65 -6.87 14.96
C ILE A 1 11.42 -7.47 14.29
N LYS A 2 10.48 -8.08 15.05
CA LYS A 2 9.19 -8.53 14.51
C LYS A 2 8.19 -7.39 14.60
N PRO A 3 7.38 -7.14 13.56
CA PRO A 3 6.34 -6.12 13.61
C PRO A 3 5.23 -6.52 14.58
N LEU A 4 4.59 -5.51 15.18
CA LEU A 4 3.33 -5.70 15.87
C LEU A 4 2.23 -5.84 14.81
N LEU A 5 1.57 -7.00 14.78
CA LEU A 5 0.46 -7.28 13.86
C LEU A 5 -0.82 -7.44 14.66
N TYR A 6 -1.82 -6.61 14.38
CA TYR A 6 -3.10 -6.65 15.07
C TYR A 6 -3.99 -7.78 14.52
N PRO A 7 -4.60 -8.63 15.37
CA PRO A 7 -5.45 -9.72 14.93
C PRO A 7 -6.59 -9.30 13.99
N GLN A 8 -7.16 -8.12 14.22
CA GLN A 8 -8.24 -7.58 13.38
C GLN A 8 -7.76 -7.34 11.94
N GLY A 9 -6.57 -6.76 11.76
CA GLY A 9 -5.98 -6.53 10.44
C GLY A 9 -5.69 -7.84 9.72
N ILE A 10 -5.15 -8.84 10.43
CA ILE A 10 -4.90 -10.18 9.88
C ILE A 10 -6.21 -10.83 9.42
N ASN A 11 -7.26 -10.75 10.23
CA ASN A 11 -8.57 -11.33 9.92
C ASN A 11 -9.20 -10.66 8.69
N THR A 12 -9.12 -9.33 8.58
CA THR A 12 -9.62 -8.59 7.41
C THR A 12 -8.89 -8.99 6.14
N ILE A 13 -7.57 -9.11 6.18
CA ILE A 13 -6.77 -9.55 5.02
C ILE A 13 -7.18 -10.98 4.62
N ASN A 14 -7.31 -11.89 5.59
CA ASN A 14 -7.74 -13.27 5.31
C ASN A 14 -9.16 -13.33 4.71
N LEU A 15 -10.08 -12.48 5.15
CA LEU A 15 -11.44 -12.40 4.60
C LEU A 15 -11.41 -12.04 3.11
N TYR A 16 -10.67 -10.99 2.73
CA TYR A 16 -10.55 -10.58 1.32
C TYR A 16 -9.88 -11.66 0.47
N ARG A 17 -8.85 -12.32 1.00
CA ARG A 17 -8.20 -13.45 0.32
C ARG A 17 -9.17 -14.61 0.07
N GLN A 18 -10.00 -14.97 1.03
CA GLN A 18 -11.04 -16.02 0.85
C GLN A 18 -12.06 -15.66 -0.24
N GLN A 19 -12.26 -14.36 -0.48
CA GLN A 19 -13.13 -13.84 -1.53
C GLN A 19 -12.40 -13.63 -2.87
N ASN A 20 -11.12 -14.02 -2.97
CA ASN A 20 -10.25 -13.75 -4.12
C ASN A 20 -10.11 -12.26 -4.47
N ILE A 21 -10.21 -11.39 -3.46
CA ILE A 21 -9.98 -9.96 -3.59
C ILE A 21 -8.49 -9.69 -3.30
N PRO A 22 -7.73 -9.08 -4.23
CA PRO A 22 -6.31 -8.82 -4.04
C PRO A 22 -6.09 -7.77 -2.95
N VAL A 23 -5.13 -8.03 -2.07
CA VAL A 23 -4.76 -7.12 -0.98
C VAL A 23 -3.46 -6.39 -1.30
N ILE A 24 -3.51 -5.06 -1.23
CA ILE A 24 -2.38 -4.17 -1.47
C ILE A 24 -2.00 -3.45 -0.17
N ILE A 25 -0.73 -3.50 0.21
CA ILE A 25 -0.17 -2.62 1.25
C ILE A 25 0.54 -1.45 0.57
N ILE A 26 0.05 -0.22 0.77
CA ILE A 26 0.61 1.01 0.18
C ILE A 26 0.98 2.01 1.27
N SER A 27 2.27 2.38 1.36
CA SER A 27 2.78 3.21 2.46
C SER A 27 3.86 4.17 1.99
N ALA A 28 3.97 5.35 2.61
CA ALA A 28 5.08 6.30 2.40
C ALA A 28 6.40 5.87 3.10
N THR A 29 6.50 4.59 3.47
CA THR A 29 7.72 3.97 4.01
C THR A 29 8.54 3.33 2.87
N MET A 30 9.83 3.12 3.09
CA MET A 30 10.72 2.54 2.08
C MET A 30 10.27 1.13 1.68
N SER A 31 10.30 0.84 0.39
CA SER A 31 9.71 -0.37 -0.19
C SER A 31 10.22 -1.67 0.42
N PHE A 32 11.51 -1.75 0.78
CA PHE A 32 12.07 -2.94 1.42
C PHE A 32 11.43 -3.26 2.79
N LEU A 33 11.06 -2.24 3.58
CA LEU A 33 10.33 -2.43 4.84
C LEU A 33 8.89 -2.84 4.57
N VAL A 34 8.21 -2.14 3.65
CA VAL A 34 6.82 -2.43 3.29
C VAL A 34 6.68 -3.87 2.78
N HIS A 35 7.63 -4.31 1.94
CA HIS A 35 7.67 -5.68 1.42
C HIS A 35 7.82 -6.72 2.54
N ALA A 36 8.70 -6.47 3.51
CA ALA A 36 8.89 -7.38 4.65
C ALA A 36 7.62 -7.54 5.49
N ILE A 37 6.83 -6.48 5.67
CA ILE A 37 5.55 -6.50 6.38
C ILE A 37 4.47 -7.20 5.54
N ALA A 38 4.34 -6.83 4.26
CA ALA A 38 3.38 -7.42 3.34
C ALA A 38 3.56 -8.95 3.23
N LYS A 39 4.81 -9.44 3.20
CA LYS A 39 5.11 -10.88 3.21
C LYS A 39 4.62 -11.58 4.48
N GLN A 40 4.73 -10.95 5.65
CA GLN A 40 4.23 -11.53 6.90
C GLN A 40 2.70 -11.56 6.97
N LEU A 41 2.04 -10.61 6.31
CA LEU A 41 0.58 -10.53 6.24
C LEU A 41 -0.02 -11.35 5.09
N ASN A 42 0.81 -11.97 4.24
CA ASN A 42 0.38 -12.59 2.99
C ASN A 42 -0.44 -11.62 2.13
N ALA A 43 -0.02 -10.36 2.02
CA ALA A 43 -0.59 -9.44 1.05
C ALA A 43 -0.07 -9.78 -0.35
N ASP A 44 -0.89 -9.57 -1.37
CA ASP A 44 -0.56 -9.95 -2.74
C ASP A 44 0.37 -8.92 -3.39
N ILE A 45 0.24 -7.65 -3.02
CA ILE A 45 1.03 -6.54 -3.54
C ILE A 45 1.52 -5.62 -2.41
N SER A 46 2.74 -5.11 -2.56
CA SER A 46 3.32 -4.11 -1.66
C SER A 46 3.90 -2.95 -2.46
N MET A 47 3.57 -1.71 -2.07
CA MET A 47 4.07 -0.49 -2.68
C MET A 47 4.62 0.43 -1.59
N GLY A 48 5.93 0.70 -1.65
CA GLY A 48 6.58 1.71 -0.82
C GLY A 48 7.36 2.69 -1.67
N ILE A 49 8.09 3.59 -1.00
CA ILE A 49 9.02 4.51 -1.63
C ILE A 49 10.26 3.73 -2.05
N ASP A 50 10.51 3.68 -3.35
CA ASP A 50 11.71 3.08 -3.91
C ASP A 50 12.86 4.09 -3.79
N MET A 51 14.01 3.63 -3.29
CA MET A 51 15.21 4.45 -3.10
C MET A 51 16.22 4.10 -4.17
N GLN A 52 16.80 5.11 -4.79
CA GLN A 52 17.85 4.92 -5.78
C GLN A 52 19.09 4.27 -5.12
N ILE A 53 19.61 3.24 -5.79
CA ILE A 53 20.82 2.53 -5.39
C ILE A 53 21.92 2.78 -6.41
N LYS A 54 23.11 3.18 -5.94
CA LYS A 54 24.32 3.30 -6.76
C LYS A 54 25.48 2.61 -6.05
N ASN A 55 26.23 1.78 -6.78
CA ASN A 55 27.34 1.01 -6.23
C ASN A 55 26.95 0.21 -4.97
N ASN A 56 25.74 -0.37 -4.96
CA ASN A 56 25.18 -1.13 -3.83
C ASN A 56 24.94 -0.31 -2.54
N HIS A 57 24.87 1.03 -2.65
CA HIS A 57 24.53 1.93 -1.55
C HIS A 57 23.32 2.79 -1.91
N TYR A 58 22.46 3.07 -0.93
CA TYR A 58 21.39 4.05 -1.08
C TYR A 58 21.97 5.44 -1.28
N THR A 59 21.48 6.16 -2.29
CA THR A 59 21.97 7.52 -2.59
C THR A 59 21.29 8.61 -1.78
N GLY A 60 20.19 8.28 -1.10
CA GLY A 60 19.31 9.26 -0.43
C GLY A 60 18.27 9.88 -1.37
N HIS A 61 18.30 9.55 -2.67
CA HIS A 61 17.29 9.99 -3.63
C HIS A 61 16.20 8.95 -3.84
N ILE A 62 14.98 9.43 -4.09
CA ILE A 62 13.82 8.60 -4.43
C ILE A 62 13.92 8.20 -5.90
N GLU A 63 13.56 6.96 -6.19
CA GLU A 63 13.40 6.43 -7.54
C GLU A 63 11.92 6.39 -7.93
N GLY A 64 11.57 7.03 -9.06
CA GLY A 64 10.21 7.06 -9.56
C GLY A 64 9.24 7.90 -8.70
N ILE A 65 8.00 7.44 -8.61
CA ILE A 65 6.92 8.16 -7.93
C ILE A 65 6.81 7.66 -6.49
N PRO A 66 7.03 8.52 -5.47
CA PRO A 66 6.88 8.10 -4.08
C PRO A 66 5.41 7.82 -3.77
N THR A 67 5.15 6.82 -2.93
CA THR A 67 3.83 6.46 -2.38
C THR A 67 3.41 7.42 -1.26
N PHE A 68 3.49 8.73 -1.51
CA PHE A 68 3.09 9.79 -0.59
C PHE A 68 1.99 10.65 -1.23
N ARG A 69 0.89 10.87 -0.51
CA ARG A 69 -0.27 11.66 -0.96
C ARG A 69 -0.76 11.25 -2.36
N GLU A 70 -0.80 12.17 -3.32
CA GLU A 70 -1.21 11.95 -4.71
C GLU A 70 -0.37 10.87 -5.41
N GLY A 71 0.87 10.66 -4.95
CA GLY A 71 1.72 9.58 -5.42
C GLY A 71 1.15 8.19 -5.11
N LYS A 72 0.41 8.01 -3.99
CA LYS A 72 -0.30 6.75 -3.71
C LYS A 72 -1.38 6.47 -4.76
N VAL A 73 -2.15 7.50 -5.12
CA VAL A 73 -3.19 7.42 -6.16
C VAL A 73 -2.56 7.03 -7.50
N THR A 74 -1.48 7.70 -7.87
CA THR A 74 -0.79 7.44 -9.14
C THR A 74 -0.25 6.01 -9.19
N ARG A 75 0.39 5.53 -8.12
CA ARG A 75 0.93 4.17 -8.02
C ARG A 75 -0.16 3.10 -8.06
N LEU A 76 -1.29 3.32 -7.37
CA LEU A 76 -2.43 2.42 -7.43
C LEU A 76 -3.02 2.35 -8.83
N ASN A 77 -3.20 3.49 -9.50
CA ASN A 77 -3.76 3.54 -10.85
C ASN A 77 -2.85 2.87 -11.88
N GLN A 78 -1.53 3.07 -11.80
CA GLN A 78 -0.56 2.35 -12.63
C GLN A 78 -0.68 0.84 -12.47
N TRP A 79 -0.82 0.35 -11.24
CA TRP A 79 -1.01 -1.08 -10.99
C TRP A 79 -2.36 -1.58 -11.52
N LYS A 80 -3.45 -0.83 -11.33
CA LYS A 80 -4.78 -1.20 -11.87
C LYS A 80 -4.75 -1.30 -13.40
N GLU A 81 -4.06 -0.37 -14.05
CA GLU A 81 -3.90 -0.35 -15.51
C GLU A 81 -3.11 -1.57 -15.99
N GLN A 82 -1.96 -1.85 -15.38
CA GLN A 82 -1.14 -3.01 -15.70
C GLN A 82 -1.86 -4.36 -15.53
N ASN A 83 -2.85 -4.41 -14.65
CA ASN A 83 -3.65 -5.61 -14.37
C ASN A 83 -5.02 -5.59 -15.07
N ASN A 84 -5.31 -4.61 -15.94
CA ASN A 84 -6.58 -4.46 -16.67
C ASN A 84 -7.83 -4.38 -15.76
N ILE A 85 -7.72 -3.74 -14.60
CA ILE A 85 -8.79 -3.63 -13.59
C ILE A 85 -9.09 -2.17 -13.22
N ASN A 86 -9.02 -1.26 -14.19
CA ASN A 86 -9.21 0.20 -14.00
C ASN A 86 -10.53 0.58 -13.28
N ASN A 87 -11.60 -0.18 -13.53
CA ASN A 87 -12.93 0.07 -12.95
C ASN A 87 -13.23 -0.77 -11.70
N SER A 88 -12.20 -1.38 -11.08
CA SER A 88 -12.38 -2.18 -9.87
C SER A 88 -12.88 -1.34 -8.71
N TYR A 89 -13.76 -1.93 -7.89
CA TYR A 89 -14.17 -1.37 -6.61
C TYR A 89 -13.00 -1.41 -5.62
N VAL A 90 -12.76 -0.32 -4.90
CA VAL A 90 -11.63 -0.17 -3.97
C VAL A 90 -12.14 0.04 -2.55
N TYR A 91 -11.81 -0.90 -1.67
CA TYR A 91 -11.85 -0.73 -0.22
C TYR A 91 -10.51 -0.17 0.25
N PHE A 92 -10.53 0.96 0.93
CA PHE A 92 -9.31 1.63 1.39
C PHE A 92 -9.31 1.83 2.90
N TYR A 93 -8.30 1.26 3.55
CA TYR A 93 -8.06 1.39 5.00
C TYR A 93 -6.91 2.36 5.24
N THR A 94 -7.10 3.37 6.09
CA THR A 94 -6.05 4.36 6.39
C THR A 94 -6.19 4.94 7.80
N ASP A 95 -5.07 5.37 8.36
CA ASP A 95 -4.95 6.11 9.61
C ASP A 95 -4.45 7.55 9.39
N SER A 96 -4.23 8.00 8.15
CA SER A 96 -3.57 9.29 7.90
C SER A 96 -4.30 10.18 6.90
N ALA A 97 -4.42 11.46 7.24
CA ALA A 97 -4.88 12.56 6.41
C ALA A 97 -3.99 12.77 5.18
N ASN A 98 -2.74 12.29 5.20
CA ASN A 98 -1.91 12.26 4.00
C ASN A 98 -2.51 11.38 2.89
N ASP A 99 -3.42 10.47 3.22
CA ASP A 99 -4.07 9.59 2.27
C ASP A 99 -5.39 10.14 1.72
N LEU A 100 -5.77 11.36 2.12
CA LEU A 100 -7.00 12.01 1.67
C LEU A 100 -7.18 12.00 0.13
N PRO A 101 -6.13 12.21 -0.70
CA PRO A 101 -6.27 12.06 -2.15
C PRO A 101 -6.73 10.66 -2.59
N LEU A 102 -6.29 9.61 -1.90
CA LEU A 102 -6.70 8.23 -2.18
C LEU A 102 -8.08 7.91 -1.61
N CYS A 103 -8.45 8.51 -0.48
CA CYS A 103 -9.81 8.43 0.06
C CYS A 103 -10.85 8.94 -0.95
N TYR A 104 -10.57 10.03 -1.67
CA TYR A 104 -11.49 10.56 -2.70
C TYR A 104 -11.62 9.68 -3.94
N GLN A 105 -10.70 8.74 -4.15
CA GLN A 105 -10.70 7.83 -5.31
C GLN A 105 -11.24 6.44 -4.96
N ALA A 106 -11.23 6.07 -3.68
CA ALA A 106 -11.74 4.80 -3.20
C ALA A 106 -13.28 4.80 -3.20
N ASN A 107 -13.86 3.60 -3.30
CA ASN A 107 -15.30 3.43 -3.24
C ASN A 107 -15.79 3.35 -1.79
N GLU A 108 -15.00 2.70 -0.93
CA GLU A 108 -15.25 2.62 0.51
C GLU A 108 -13.99 2.99 1.27
N VAL A 109 -14.13 3.89 2.23
CA VAL A 109 -13.02 4.37 3.06
C VAL A 109 -13.30 3.98 4.50
N ILE A 110 -12.36 3.26 5.10
CA ILE A 110 -12.38 2.86 6.50
C ILE A 110 -11.20 3.52 7.20
N THR A 111 -11.49 4.45 8.11
CA THR A 111 -10.46 5.10 8.91
C THR A 111 -10.17 4.29 10.18
N ILE A 112 -8.89 4.14 10.52
CA ILE A 112 -8.42 3.39 11.69
C ILE A 112 -7.59 4.34 12.56
N ASN A 113 -8.16 4.88 13.64
CA ASN A 113 -7.48 5.84 14.53
C ASN A 113 -6.86 7.02 13.78
N ALA A 114 -7.61 7.63 12.85
CA ALA A 114 -7.11 8.69 11.99
C ALA A 114 -6.69 9.96 12.75
N ASP A 115 -5.69 10.65 12.21
CA ASP A 115 -5.16 11.95 12.66
C ASP A 115 -6.05 13.16 12.31
#